data_AF-A0A2Z4RWW7-F1
#
_entry.id   AF-A0A2Z4RWW7-F1
#
_cell.length_a   1.000
_cell.length_b   1.000
_cell.length_c   1.000
_cell.angle_alpha   90.00
_cell.angle_beta   90.00
_cell.angle_gamma   90.00
#
_symmetry.space_group_name_H-M   'P 1'
#
loop_
_entity.id
_entity.type
_entity.pdbx_description
1 polymer ?
#
loop_
_entity_poly.entity_id
_entity_poly.type
_entity_poly.pdbx_seq_one_letter_code
_entity_poly.pdbx_strand_id
1 'polypeptide(L)'
;MWPRSPVNLVNAQSSLKAQMFKGWEAGEMVVLVRHAERCDQSTNPCLGPEDGITKVGTDEAKLVGQGLERLGMAQADVLSSPLTRTTQTAHYMFGKDAQTQQWLVDCGSTWRNDIVAHKRAYRNLVLVTHSGCIGEFEAMSGFRHAKKSQYGSSLFVHVDNNGQLQVLGVVNTEDWRTLSNK
;
A
#
# COMPACT_ATOMS: atom_id res chain seq x y z
N MET A 1 -10.08 -15.88 -19.23
CA MET A 1 -10.87 -15.06 -18.27
C MET A 1 -9.92 -14.02 -17.69
N TRP A 2 -10.15 -12.73 -17.92
CA TRP A 2 -9.26 -11.67 -17.41
C TRP A 2 -9.39 -11.59 -15.87
N PRO A 3 -8.30 -11.46 -15.11
CA PRO A 3 -8.40 -11.37 -13.65
C PRO A 3 -9.18 -10.10 -13.28
N ARG A 4 -10.25 -10.26 -12.50
CA ARG A 4 -11.12 -9.15 -12.11
C ARG A 4 -10.44 -8.21 -11.12
N SER A 5 -9.64 -8.71 -10.20
CA SER A 5 -8.90 -7.92 -9.21
C SER A 5 -7.70 -8.73 -8.72
N PRO A 6 -6.66 -8.10 -8.19
CA PRO A 6 -5.59 -8.83 -7.51
C PRO A 6 -6.17 -9.73 -6.40
N VAL A 7 -5.56 -10.89 -6.20
CA VAL A 7 -6.02 -11.84 -5.18
C VAL A 7 -5.75 -11.30 -3.78
N ASN A 8 -6.58 -11.68 -2.82
CA ASN A 8 -6.26 -11.45 -1.42
C ASN A 8 -5.13 -12.41 -0.99
N LEU A 9 -4.00 -11.88 -0.53
CA LEU A 9 -2.80 -12.65 -0.21
C LEU A 9 -2.98 -13.61 0.96
N VAL A 10 -3.93 -13.37 1.87
CA VAL A 10 -4.24 -14.32 2.95
C VAL A 10 -4.84 -15.61 2.39
N ASN A 11 -5.62 -15.50 1.31
CA ASN A 11 -6.30 -16.62 0.65
C ASN A 11 -5.55 -17.11 -0.60
N ALA A 12 -4.35 -16.58 -0.87
CA ALA A 12 -3.56 -16.91 -2.04
C ALA A 12 -2.86 -18.27 -1.90
N GLN A 13 -2.46 -18.83 -3.04
CA GLN A 13 -1.65 -20.04 -3.10
C GLN A 13 -0.33 -19.85 -2.33
N SER A 14 0.18 -20.92 -1.70
CA SER A 14 1.39 -20.87 -0.89
C SER A 14 2.62 -20.38 -1.65
N SER A 15 2.71 -20.64 -2.96
CA SER A 15 3.80 -20.14 -3.81
C SER A 15 3.83 -18.61 -3.90
N LEU A 16 2.66 -17.98 -4.04
CA LEU A 16 2.53 -16.52 -4.14
C LEU A 16 2.79 -15.84 -2.79
N LYS A 17 2.31 -16.43 -1.69
CA LYS A 17 2.68 -16.00 -0.33
C LYS A 17 4.18 -16.09 -0.11
N ALA A 18 4.79 -17.23 -0.46
CA ALA A 18 6.24 -17.43 -0.33
C ALA A 18 7.03 -16.43 -1.19
N GLN A 19 6.56 -16.11 -2.39
CA GLN A 19 7.15 -15.06 -3.23
C GLN A 19 7.09 -13.69 -2.54
N MET A 20 5.95 -13.33 -1.95
CA MET A 20 5.80 -12.06 -1.22
C MET A 20 6.74 -11.98 -0.02
N PHE A 21 6.82 -13.02 0.82
CA PHE A 21 7.71 -13.03 1.99
C PHE A 21 9.19 -13.00 1.60
N LYS A 22 9.60 -13.82 0.62
CA LYS A 22 10.99 -13.82 0.14
C LYS A 22 11.37 -12.50 -0.53
N GLY A 23 10.49 -11.93 -1.34
CA GLY A 23 10.70 -10.63 -1.96
C GLY A 23 10.82 -9.53 -0.90
N TRP A 24 10.04 -9.60 0.17
CA TRP A 24 10.16 -8.65 1.28
C TRP A 24 11.52 -8.77 1.98
N GLU A 25 11.96 -9.99 2.30
CA GLU A 25 13.29 -10.23 2.89
C GLU A 25 14.44 -9.75 1.99
N ALA A 26 14.28 -9.87 0.67
CA ALA A 26 15.26 -9.41 -0.31
C ALA A 26 15.23 -7.89 -0.57
N GLY A 27 14.24 -7.16 -0.02
CA GLY A 27 14.06 -5.75 -0.28
C GLY A 27 13.56 -5.47 -1.70
N GLU A 28 12.78 -6.36 -2.29
CA GLU A 28 12.29 -6.34 -3.68
C GLU A 28 10.80 -5.95 -3.78
N MET A 29 10.19 -5.47 -2.69
CA MET A 29 8.76 -5.14 -2.66
C MET A 29 8.49 -3.64 -2.71
N VAL A 30 7.43 -3.29 -3.43
CA VAL A 30 6.69 -2.04 -3.28
C VAL A 30 5.32 -2.38 -2.69
N VAL A 31 4.87 -1.59 -1.72
CA VAL A 31 3.53 -1.72 -1.12
C VAL A 31 2.77 -0.41 -1.31
N LEU A 32 1.71 -0.44 -2.11
CA LEU A 32 0.82 0.71 -2.28
C LEU A 32 -0.30 0.63 -1.23
N VAL A 33 -0.30 1.55 -0.29
CA VAL A 33 -1.28 1.61 0.79
C VAL A 33 -2.28 2.72 0.47
N ARG A 34 -3.56 2.40 0.35
CA ARG A 34 -4.58 3.45 0.33
C ARG A 34 -4.65 4.09 1.71
N HIS A 35 -4.72 5.41 1.78
CA HIS A 35 -5.01 6.11 3.04
C HIS A 35 -6.24 5.51 3.75
N ALA A 36 -6.29 5.66 5.08
CA ALA A 36 -7.40 5.20 5.90
C ALA A 36 -8.68 6.03 5.70
N GLU A 37 -9.77 5.64 6.37
CA GLU A 37 -11.08 6.29 6.26
C GLU A 37 -10.99 7.82 6.44
N ARG A 38 -11.58 8.56 5.49
CA ARG A 38 -11.59 10.04 5.49
C ARG A 38 -12.76 10.60 6.28
N CYS A 39 -12.50 11.74 6.91
CA CYS A 39 -13.48 12.56 7.61
C CYS A 39 -14.61 13.07 6.72
N ASP A 40 -14.29 13.72 5.61
CA ASP A 40 -15.22 14.34 4.67
C ASP A 40 -16.15 13.36 3.91
N GLN A 41 -16.06 12.06 4.19
CA GLN A 41 -16.85 11.00 3.56
C GLN A 41 -17.41 10.01 4.59
N SER A 42 -17.40 10.36 5.88
CA SER A 42 -17.85 9.51 6.98
C SER A 42 -18.59 10.31 8.04
N THR A 43 -19.44 9.64 8.81
CA THR A 43 -20.05 10.19 10.03
C THR A 43 -19.25 9.88 11.29
N ASN A 44 -18.15 9.12 11.16
CA ASN A 44 -17.26 8.82 12.28
C ASN A 44 -16.54 10.09 12.78
N PRO A 45 -16.22 10.17 14.08
CA PRO A 45 -15.51 11.32 14.63
C PRO A 45 -14.16 11.53 13.95
N CYS A 46 -13.88 12.78 13.62
CA CYS A 46 -12.57 13.20 13.12
C CYS A 46 -11.52 13.19 14.22
N LEU A 47 -10.29 12.90 13.81
CA LEU A 47 -9.11 13.08 14.67
C LEU A 47 -8.70 14.55 14.77
N GLY A 48 -8.91 15.32 13.69
CA GLY A 48 -8.58 16.74 13.62
C GLY A 48 -9.24 17.40 12.41
N PRO A 49 -8.49 17.80 11.38
CA PRO A 49 -9.03 18.52 10.23
C PRO A 49 -9.99 17.67 9.39
N GLU A 50 -10.94 18.33 8.71
CA GLU A 50 -11.98 17.68 7.91
C GLU A 50 -11.44 16.91 6.68
N ASP A 51 -10.28 17.31 6.17
CA ASP A 51 -9.60 16.64 5.04
C ASP A 51 -8.66 15.50 5.50
N GLY A 52 -8.64 15.21 6.80
CA GLY A 52 -7.86 14.15 7.44
C GLY A 52 -8.59 12.80 7.52
N ILE A 53 -8.15 11.97 8.46
CA ILE A 53 -8.73 10.65 8.75
C ILE A 53 -9.59 10.64 10.01
N THR A 54 -10.52 9.69 10.07
CA THR A 54 -11.37 9.45 11.23
C THR A 54 -10.59 8.80 12.38
N LYS A 55 -11.17 8.78 13.57
CA LYS A 55 -10.62 8.00 14.70
C LYS A 55 -10.56 6.50 14.39
N VAL A 56 -11.56 5.96 13.69
CA VAL A 56 -11.54 4.55 13.27
C VAL A 56 -10.45 4.32 12.22
N GLY A 57 -10.31 5.23 11.25
CA GLY A 57 -9.23 5.18 10.26
C GLY A 57 -7.83 5.25 10.89
N THR A 58 -7.70 5.91 12.03
CA THR A 58 -6.44 5.90 12.82
C THR A 58 -6.12 4.50 13.35
N ASP A 59 -7.10 3.76 13.84
CA ASP A 59 -6.88 2.40 14.33
C ASP A 59 -6.66 1.41 13.18
N GLU A 60 -7.32 1.61 12.04
CA GLU A 60 -7.01 0.90 10.79
C GLU A 60 -5.56 1.10 10.36
N ALA A 61 -5.08 2.35 10.34
CA ALA A 61 -3.71 2.69 9.98
C ALA A 61 -2.69 1.99 10.90
N LYS A 62 -2.95 1.93 12.20
CA LYS A 62 -2.11 1.19 13.15
C LYS A 62 -2.07 -0.31 12.85
N LEU A 63 -3.19 -0.92 12.46
CA LEU A 63 -3.22 -2.35 12.11
C LEU A 63 -2.36 -2.66 10.88
N VAL A 64 -2.43 -1.80 9.86
CA VAL A 64 -1.58 -1.90 8.67
C VAL A 64 -0.11 -1.73 9.05
N GLY A 65 0.20 -0.71 9.84
CA GLY A 65 1.53 -0.44 10.36
C GLY A 65 2.15 -1.62 11.10
N GLN A 66 1.43 -2.15 12.10
CA GLN A 66 1.82 -3.35 12.85
C GLN A 66 2.00 -4.57 11.94
N GLY A 67 1.19 -4.68 10.88
CA GLY A 67 1.33 -5.71 9.86
C GLY A 67 2.66 -5.65 9.13
N LEU A 68 3.01 -4.46 8.62
CA LEU A 68 4.29 -4.21 7.94
C LEU A 68 5.48 -4.33 8.89
N GLU A 69 5.35 -3.87 10.14
CA GLU A 69 6.38 -4.05 11.18
C GLU A 69 6.68 -5.53 11.44
N ARG A 70 5.67 -6.41 11.44
CA ARG A 70 5.87 -7.87 11.56
C ARG A 70 6.63 -8.47 10.38
N LEU A 71 6.56 -7.87 9.18
CA LEU A 71 7.39 -8.28 8.05
C LEU A 71 8.85 -7.83 8.20
N GLY A 72 9.09 -6.77 8.98
CA GLY A 72 10.40 -6.19 9.25
C GLY A 72 10.68 -4.94 8.40
N MET A 73 10.83 -3.80 9.05
CA MET A 73 10.96 -2.48 8.40
C MET A 73 12.41 -1.95 8.31
N ALA A 74 13.40 -2.72 8.75
CA ALA A 74 14.81 -2.29 8.78
C ALA A 74 15.35 -1.89 7.39
N GLN A 75 14.85 -2.56 6.34
CA GLN A 75 15.21 -2.32 4.95
C GLN A 75 14.02 -1.79 4.16
N ALA A 76 13.20 -0.92 4.76
CA ALA A 76 12.06 -0.30 4.08
C ALA A 76 12.10 1.22 4.18
N ASP A 77 11.76 1.89 3.09
CA ASP A 77 11.50 3.32 3.04
C ASP A 77 9.98 3.57 2.99
N VAL A 78 9.51 4.64 3.63
CA VAL A 78 8.09 5.02 3.65
C VAL A 78 7.95 6.42 3.09
N LEU A 79 7.09 6.57 2.08
CA LEU A 79 6.71 7.84 1.48
C LEU A 79 5.19 7.99 1.53
N SER A 80 4.71 9.24 1.57
CA SER A 80 3.29 9.53 1.44
C SER A 80 3.04 10.64 0.42
N SER A 81 1.82 10.71 -0.11
CA SER A 81 1.39 11.95 -0.75
C SER A 81 1.35 13.11 0.28
N PRO A 82 1.39 14.37 -0.16
CA PRO A 82 1.40 15.52 0.75
C PRO A 82 0.03 15.83 1.36
N LEU A 83 -1.04 15.13 0.96
CA LEU A 83 -2.38 15.38 1.49
C LEU A 83 -2.55 14.89 2.93
N THR A 84 -3.29 15.65 3.74
CA THR A 84 -3.51 15.42 5.18
C THR A 84 -3.87 13.97 5.52
N ARG A 85 -4.82 13.37 4.80
CA ARG A 85 -5.20 11.98 5.01
C ARG A 85 -4.08 10.95 4.80
N THR A 86 -3.18 11.17 3.84
CA THR A 86 -2.05 10.26 3.60
C THR A 86 -0.93 10.47 4.59
N THR A 87 -0.66 11.72 5.00
CA THR A 87 0.34 12.03 6.03
C THR A 87 -0.08 11.49 7.38
N GLN A 88 -1.34 11.69 7.79
CA GLN A 88 -1.90 11.11 9.01
C GLN A 88 -1.90 9.57 8.96
N THR A 89 -2.30 8.97 7.84
CA THR A 89 -2.26 7.50 7.72
C THR A 89 -0.83 6.97 7.93
N ALA A 90 0.16 7.55 7.24
CA ALA A 90 1.57 7.18 7.42
C ALA A 90 2.06 7.38 8.86
N HIS A 91 1.68 8.50 9.49
CA HIS A 91 2.01 8.79 10.89
C HIS A 91 1.50 7.69 11.81
N TYR A 92 0.23 7.31 11.69
CA TYR A 92 -0.35 6.29 12.57
C TYR A 92 0.06 4.85 12.24
N MET A 93 0.55 4.60 11.03
CA MET A 93 1.20 3.32 10.71
C MET A 93 2.54 3.16 11.45
N PHE A 94 3.34 4.21 11.58
CA PHE A 94 4.76 4.06 11.98
C PHE A 94 5.20 4.94 13.15
N GLY A 95 4.28 5.68 13.77
CA GLY A 95 4.56 6.60 14.89
C GLY A 95 5.39 7.83 14.52
N LYS A 96 5.58 8.11 13.23
CA LYS A 96 6.35 9.25 12.71
C LYS A 96 5.88 9.63 11.32
N ASP A 97 6.09 10.89 10.94
CA ASP A 97 5.74 11.38 9.61
C ASP A 97 6.64 10.77 8.55
N ALA A 98 6.04 10.34 7.44
CA ALA A 98 6.76 9.93 6.24
C ALA A 98 7.18 11.15 5.41
N GLN A 99 8.23 10.99 4.61
CA GLN A 99 8.60 12.02 3.64
C GLN A 99 7.49 12.14 2.59
N THR A 100 6.99 13.36 2.40
CA THR A 100 5.93 13.64 1.43
C THR A 100 6.50 13.81 0.03
N GLN A 101 5.88 13.22 -0.98
CA GLN A 101 6.23 13.44 -2.38
C GLN A 101 5.00 13.66 -3.26
N GLN A 102 5.05 14.70 -4.10
CA GLN A 102 3.92 15.16 -4.93
C GLN A 102 3.47 14.12 -5.96
N TRP A 103 4.39 13.32 -6.52
CA TRP A 103 4.07 12.29 -7.51
C TRP A 103 3.15 11.17 -6.96
N LEU A 104 2.98 11.07 -5.63
CA LEU A 104 2.07 10.14 -4.98
C LEU A 104 0.60 10.61 -4.94
N VAL A 105 0.32 11.85 -5.35
CA VAL A 105 -1.04 12.35 -5.58
C VAL A 105 -1.29 12.68 -7.04
N ASP A 106 -0.28 13.15 -7.77
CA ASP A 106 -0.44 13.50 -9.19
C ASP A 106 -0.66 12.23 -10.05
N CYS A 107 0.11 11.17 -9.77
CA CYS A 107 0.11 9.88 -10.48
C CYS A 107 -0.15 10.00 -12.01
N GLY A 108 -0.77 9.01 -12.65
CA GLY A 108 -1.00 9.00 -14.10
C GLY A 108 -0.26 7.91 -14.87
N SER A 109 -0.17 8.07 -16.19
CA SER A 109 0.29 7.01 -17.11
C SER A 109 1.76 6.61 -16.95
N THR A 110 2.60 7.46 -16.35
CA THR A 110 4.02 7.18 -16.08
C THR A 110 4.24 6.55 -14.71
N TRP A 111 3.22 6.44 -13.87
CA TRP A 111 3.39 6.17 -12.44
C TRP A 111 4.07 4.83 -12.14
N ARG A 112 3.92 3.83 -13.03
CA ARG A 112 4.69 2.58 -12.96
C ARG A 112 6.21 2.81 -13.05
N ASN A 113 6.64 3.68 -13.97
CA ASN A 113 8.04 4.03 -14.14
C ASN A 113 8.52 4.90 -12.98
N ASP A 114 7.67 5.81 -12.48
CA ASP A 114 8.00 6.64 -11.32
C ASP A 114 8.24 5.78 -10.07
N ILE A 115 7.42 4.75 -9.84
CA ILE A 115 7.63 3.78 -8.75
C ILE A 115 8.99 3.08 -8.89
N VAL A 116 9.33 2.60 -10.09
CA VAL A 116 10.62 1.93 -10.33
C VAL A 116 11.79 2.89 -10.12
N ALA A 117 11.68 4.14 -10.57
CA ALA A 117 12.73 5.16 -10.41
C ALA A 117 12.98 5.53 -8.95
N HIS A 118 11.96 5.46 -8.09
CA HIS A 118 12.09 5.71 -6.64
C HIS A 118 12.43 4.46 -5.82
N LYS A 119 12.32 3.27 -6.42
CA LYS A 119 12.63 2.00 -5.76
C LYS A 119 14.14 1.81 -5.68
N ARG A 120 14.67 1.80 -4.46
CA ARG A 120 16.09 1.52 -4.21
C ARG A 120 16.34 0.00 -4.21
N ALA A 121 17.48 -0.41 -4.75
CA ALA A 121 17.92 -1.81 -4.67
C ALA A 121 18.02 -2.26 -3.21
N TYR A 122 17.59 -3.50 -2.92
CA TYR A 122 17.63 -4.12 -1.59
C TYR A 122 16.89 -3.35 -0.49
N ARG A 123 15.94 -2.49 -0.86
CA ARG A 123 15.07 -1.77 0.08
C ARG A 123 13.63 -1.81 -0.39
N ASN A 124 12.74 -2.30 0.46
CA ASN A 124 11.30 -2.22 0.24
C ASN A 124 10.85 -0.75 0.21
N LEU A 125 9.75 -0.47 -0.47
CA LEU A 125 9.18 0.88 -0.58
C LEU A 125 7.68 0.84 -0.27
N VAL A 126 7.28 1.49 0.82
CA VAL A 126 5.87 1.64 1.21
C VAL A 126 5.39 3.03 0.79
N LEU A 127 4.31 3.07 0.00
CA LEU A 127 3.77 4.28 -0.61
C LEU A 127 2.33 4.50 -0.14
N VAL A 128 2.10 5.52 0.68
CA VAL A 128 0.75 5.87 1.16
C VAL A 128 0.10 6.87 0.18
N THR A 129 -0.94 6.41 -0.51
CA THR A 129 -1.55 7.10 -1.66
C THR A 129 -3.08 6.95 -1.68
N HIS A 130 -3.70 7.14 -2.85
CA HIS A 130 -5.13 7.24 -3.08
C HIS A 130 -5.64 6.09 -3.95
N SER A 131 -6.93 5.78 -3.82
CA SER A 131 -7.55 4.72 -4.63
C SER A 131 -7.52 4.98 -6.13
N GLY A 132 -7.48 6.26 -6.55
CA GLY A 132 -7.37 6.62 -7.97
C GLY A 132 -6.05 6.15 -8.56
N CYS A 133 -4.94 6.55 -7.95
CA CYS A 133 -3.60 6.13 -8.38
C CYS A 133 -3.44 4.59 -8.35
N ILE A 134 -3.93 3.92 -7.29
CA ILE A 134 -3.90 2.45 -7.21
C ILE A 134 -4.71 1.83 -8.37
N GLY A 135 -5.92 2.33 -8.65
CA GLY A 135 -6.75 1.81 -9.73
C GLY A 135 -6.12 1.99 -11.12
N GLU A 136 -5.48 3.13 -11.37
CA GLU A 136 -4.72 3.36 -12.62
C GLU A 136 -3.52 2.42 -12.73
N PHE A 137 -2.78 2.22 -11.63
CA PHE A 137 -1.67 1.27 -11.56
C PHE A 137 -2.12 -0.17 -11.84
N GLU A 138 -3.21 -0.60 -11.21
CA GLU A 138 -3.83 -1.91 -11.43
C GLU A 138 -4.25 -2.08 -12.89
N ALA A 139 -4.90 -1.07 -13.49
CA ALA A 139 -5.31 -1.10 -14.89
C ALA A 139 -4.12 -1.21 -15.85
N MET A 140 -3.05 -0.44 -15.60
CA MET A 140 -1.79 -0.55 -16.34
C MET A 140 -1.11 -1.91 -16.13
N SER A 141 -1.39 -2.60 -15.03
CA SER A 141 -0.82 -3.90 -14.64
C SER A 141 -1.68 -5.10 -15.01
N GLY A 142 -2.68 -4.91 -15.90
CA GLY A 142 -3.53 -5.99 -16.42
C GLY A 142 -4.83 -6.22 -15.66
N PHE A 143 -5.12 -5.43 -14.62
CA PHE A 143 -6.34 -5.50 -13.81
C PHE A 143 -7.29 -4.34 -14.13
N ARG A 144 -7.62 -4.15 -15.41
CA ARG A 144 -8.47 -3.02 -15.89
C ARG A 144 -9.86 -2.94 -15.23
N HIS A 145 -10.34 -4.03 -14.65
CA HIS A 145 -11.64 -4.11 -13.99
C HIS A 145 -11.52 -4.35 -12.49
N ALA A 146 -10.36 -4.02 -11.89
CA ALA A 146 -10.14 -4.07 -10.46
C ALA A 146 -11.24 -3.34 -9.71
N LYS A 147 -11.73 -3.93 -8.62
CA LYS A 147 -12.56 -3.21 -7.67
C LYS A 147 -11.71 -2.12 -7.02
N LYS A 148 -12.32 -0.97 -6.75
CA LYS A 148 -11.67 0.12 -6.03
C LYS A 148 -11.06 -0.39 -4.72
N SER A 149 -9.76 -0.12 -4.52
CA SER A 149 -9.02 -0.45 -3.29
C SER A 149 -9.76 0.01 -2.04
N GLN A 150 -9.83 -0.80 -0.98
CA GLN A 150 -10.50 -0.46 0.28
C GLN A 150 -9.65 0.50 1.13
N TYR A 151 -10.25 1.18 2.12
CA TYR A 151 -9.49 2.01 3.06
C TYR A 151 -8.47 1.14 3.81
N GLY A 152 -7.22 1.61 3.91
CA GLY A 152 -6.12 0.87 4.55
C GLY A 152 -5.62 -0.38 3.79
N SER A 153 -6.23 -0.77 2.66
CA SER A 153 -5.76 -1.93 1.90
C SER A 153 -4.35 -1.68 1.33
N SER A 154 -3.56 -2.75 1.29
CA SER A 154 -2.16 -2.74 0.87
C SER A 154 -1.95 -3.65 -0.35
N LEU A 155 -1.64 -3.05 -1.50
CA LEU A 155 -1.29 -3.78 -2.73
C LEU A 155 0.20 -4.07 -2.76
N PHE A 156 0.56 -5.35 -2.78
CA PHE A 156 1.94 -5.82 -2.87
C PHE A 156 2.36 -6.00 -4.33
N VAL A 157 3.49 -5.39 -4.66
CA VAL A 157 4.10 -5.42 -5.99
C VAL A 157 5.55 -5.85 -5.83
N HIS A 158 5.93 -6.92 -6.52
CA HIS A 158 7.32 -7.32 -6.64
C HIS A 158 7.99 -6.50 -7.75
N VAL A 159 9.21 -6.04 -7.50
CA VAL A 159 10.04 -5.29 -8.44
C VAL A 159 11.39 -5.99 -8.53
N ASP A 160 11.68 -6.60 -9.68
CA ASP A 160 12.95 -7.27 -9.89
C ASP A 160 14.11 -6.27 -10.15
N ASN A 161 15.33 -6.79 -10.24
CA ASN A 161 16.53 -5.98 -10.49
C ASN A 161 16.56 -5.30 -11.88
N ASN A 162 15.68 -5.72 -12.80
CA ASN A 162 15.52 -5.08 -14.11
C ASN A 162 14.39 -4.05 -14.11
N GLY A 163 13.75 -3.80 -12.97
CA GLY A 163 12.60 -2.90 -12.84
C GLY A 163 11.28 -3.50 -13.33
N GLN A 164 11.20 -4.81 -13.57
CA GLN A 164 9.93 -5.44 -13.92
C GLN A 164 9.02 -5.52 -12.71
N LEU A 165 7.79 -5.04 -12.89
CA LEU A 165 6.76 -5.02 -11.86
C LEU A 165 5.80 -6.19 -12.03
N GLN A 166 5.60 -6.95 -10.95
CA GLN A 166 4.57 -7.98 -10.85
C GLN A 166 3.66 -7.68 -9.65
N VAL A 167 2.37 -7.46 -9.90
CA VAL A 167 1.37 -7.39 -8.83
C VAL A 167 1.20 -8.79 -8.23
N LEU A 168 1.45 -8.93 -6.93
CA LEU A 168 1.27 -10.19 -6.22
C LEU A 168 -0.15 -10.31 -5.67
N GLY A 169 -0.67 -9.26 -5.04
CA GLY A 169 -2.01 -9.29 -4.46
C GLY A 169 -2.23 -8.19 -3.44
N VAL A 170 -3.38 -8.22 -2.77
CA VAL A 170 -3.79 -7.24 -1.76
C VAL A 170 -3.87 -7.90 -0.38
N VAL A 171 -3.56 -7.16 0.66
CA VAL A 171 -3.95 -7.44 2.05
C VAL A 171 -4.89 -6.33 2.50
N ASN A 172 -6.13 -6.68 2.88
CA ASN A 172 -7.05 -5.72 3.48
C ASN A 172 -6.70 -5.50 4.96
N THR A 173 -7.20 -4.40 5.52
CA THR A 173 -6.87 -3.97 6.89
C THR A 173 -7.12 -5.07 7.93
N GLU A 174 -8.28 -5.73 7.84
CA GLU A 174 -8.72 -6.80 8.73
C GLU A 174 -7.88 -8.08 8.62
N ASP A 175 -7.28 -8.31 7.46
CA ASP A 175 -6.56 -9.53 7.11
C ASP A 175 -5.10 -9.52 7.58
N TRP A 176 -4.56 -8.37 7.99
CA TRP A 176 -3.18 -8.28 8.49
C TRP A 176 -2.90 -9.19 9.69
N ARG A 177 -3.91 -9.51 10.50
CA ARG A 177 -3.78 -10.37 11.68
C ARG A 177 -3.64 -11.85 11.31
N THR A 178 -4.09 -12.25 10.12
CA THR A 178 -4.09 -13.63 9.66
C THR A 178 -3.02 -13.90 8.61
N LEU A 179 -2.40 -12.85 8.05
CA LEU A 179 -1.25 -12.97 7.17
C LEU A 179 -0.08 -13.66 7.88
N SER A 180 0.31 -14.82 7.37
CA SER A 180 1.44 -15.59 7.89
C SER A 180 2.17 -16.33 6.77
N ASN A 181 3.45 -16.62 7.01
CA ASN A 181 4.32 -17.38 6.10
C ASN A 181 4.08 -18.91 6.17
N LYS A 182 2.96 -19.34 6.76
CA LYS A 182 2.56 -20.75 6.85
C LYS A 182 1.70 -21.18 5.67
#